data_AF-A0A151UFD8-F1
#
_entry.id   AF-A0A151UFD8-F1
#
_cell.length_a   1.000
_cell.length_b   1.000
_cell.length_c   1.000
_cell.angle_alpha   90.00
_cell.angle_beta   90.00
_cell.angle_gamma   90.00
#
_symmetry.space_group_name_H-M   'P 1'
#
loop_
_entity.id
_entity.type
_entity.pdbx_description
1 polymer ?
#
loop_
_entity_poly.entity_id
_entity_poly.type
_entity_poly.pdbx_seq_one_letter_code
_entity_poly.pdbx_strand_id
1 'polypeptide(L)'
;HNQDRPDEPFTTERAQRNGRANAASGKIFVTVPTDHFGPITAENDPVRNQGLLVGESWRDRLECRQWGAHFVPVGGIAGQSDRGAQSVVLSGGYVDDEDHGEWFLYTGR
;
A
#
# COMPACT_ATOMS: atom_id res chain seq x y z
N HIS A 1 -15.89 11.86 -0.16
CA HIS A 1 -14.69 11.90 0.71
C HIS A 1 -14.25 10.48 1.08
N ASN A 2 -13.05 10.29 1.69
CA ASN A 2 -12.56 8.95 2.08
C ASN A 2 -13.53 8.19 2.98
N GLN A 3 -14.22 8.90 3.88
CA GLN A 3 -15.17 8.31 4.83
C GLN A 3 -16.43 7.71 4.19
N ASP A 4 -16.75 8.10 2.95
CA ASP A 4 -17.92 7.60 2.22
C ASP A 4 -17.60 6.32 1.43
N ARG A 5 -16.35 5.87 1.45
CA ARG A 5 -15.92 4.65 0.75
C ARG A 5 -16.26 3.43 1.60
N PRO A 6 -16.61 2.28 0.98
CA PRO A 6 -16.76 1.03 1.69
C PRO A 6 -15.43 0.59 2.31
N ASP A 7 -15.51 -0.20 3.38
CA ASP A 7 -14.32 -0.74 4.06
C ASP A 7 -13.54 -1.73 3.18
N GLU A 8 -14.21 -2.42 2.26
CA GLU A 8 -13.58 -3.36 1.34
C GLU A 8 -13.34 -2.73 -0.04
N PRO A 9 -12.31 -3.17 -0.78
CA PRO A 9 -12.18 -2.87 -2.20
C PRO A 9 -13.43 -3.29 -2.97
N PHE A 10 -13.86 -2.46 -3.93
CA PHE A 10 -15.14 -2.62 -4.61
C PHE A 10 -15.01 -2.41 -6.11
N THR A 11 -15.86 -3.08 -6.89
CA THR A 11 -15.97 -2.88 -8.34
C THR A 11 -17.08 -1.88 -8.67
N THR A 12 -16.96 -1.21 -9.80
CA THR A 12 -18.03 -0.36 -10.36
C THR A 12 -18.65 -1.04 -11.58
N GLU A 13 -19.77 -0.53 -12.08
CA GLU A 13 -20.41 -1.01 -13.32
C GLU A 13 -19.48 -0.95 -14.55
N ARG A 14 -18.41 -0.15 -14.50
CA ARG A 14 -17.40 -0.03 -15.57
C ARG A 14 -16.33 -1.13 -15.52
N ALA A 15 -16.32 -1.96 -14.48
CA ALA A 15 -15.33 -3.02 -14.36
C ALA A 15 -15.50 -4.06 -15.48
N GLN A 16 -14.43 -4.32 -16.22
CA GLN A 16 -14.43 -5.31 -17.31
C GLN A 16 -14.06 -6.71 -16.80
N ARG A 17 -13.35 -6.78 -15.67
CA ARG A 17 -12.93 -8.03 -15.02
C ARG A 17 -13.51 -8.10 -13.62
N ASN A 18 -13.95 -9.30 -13.27
CA ASN A 18 -14.46 -9.62 -11.94
C ASN A 18 -13.33 -9.65 -10.88
N GLY A 19 -13.73 -9.63 -9.62
CA GLY A 19 -12.81 -9.67 -8.49
C GLY A 19 -12.03 -8.37 -8.33
N ARG A 20 -10.80 -8.46 -7.80
CA ARG A 20 -10.01 -7.28 -7.43
C ARG A 20 -9.13 -6.70 -8.56
N ALA A 21 -9.14 -7.29 -9.75
CA ALA A 21 -8.36 -6.83 -10.89
C ALA A 21 -8.76 -5.43 -11.42
N ASN A 22 -10.05 -5.09 -11.34
CA ASN A 22 -10.58 -3.77 -11.68
C ASN A 22 -11.29 -3.10 -10.50
N ALA A 23 -10.98 -3.53 -9.28
CA ALA A 23 -11.54 -2.92 -8.09
C ALA A 23 -10.90 -1.56 -7.81
N ALA A 24 -11.72 -0.62 -7.35
CA ALA A 24 -11.27 0.57 -6.68
C ALA A 24 -10.91 0.23 -5.22
N SER A 25 -9.92 0.95 -4.69
CA SER A 25 -9.59 0.86 -3.27
C SER A 25 -10.75 1.38 -2.41
N GLY A 26 -11.04 0.67 -1.33
CA GLY A 26 -11.98 1.10 -0.30
C GLY A 26 -11.44 2.27 0.51
N LYS A 27 -11.98 2.38 1.72
CA LYS A 27 -11.61 3.39 2.72
C LYS A 27 -10.16 3.25 3.14
N ILE A 28 -9.41 4.36 3.17
CA ILE A 28 -8.12 4.44 3.85
C ILE A 28 -8.39 4.51 5.35
N PHE A 29 -7.79 3.59 6.11
CA PHE A 29 -7.98 3.46 7.55
C PHE A 29 -7.03 4.32 8.37
N VAL A 30 -5.93 4.76 7.76
CA VAL A 30 -4.91 5.59 8.41
C VAL A 30 -5.03 7.05 8.05
N THR A 31 -4.46 7.93 8.87
CA THR A 31 -4.56 9.39 8.68
C THR A 31 -3.31 10.03 8.10
N VAL A 32 -2.25 9.26 7.85
CA VAL A 32 -1.02 9.80 7.26
C VAL A 32 -1.25 10.30 5.83
N PRO A 33 -0.52 11.33 5.37
CA PRO A 33 -0.51 11.71 3.97
C PRO A 33 0.11 10.60 3.11
N THR A 34 -0.20 10.59 1.81
CA THR A 34 0.32 9.57 0.87
C THR A 34 1.83 9.61 0.68
N ASP A 35 2.46 10.67 1.16
CA ASP A 35 3.88 10.95 1.05
C ASP A 35 4.59 10.80 2.43
N HIS A 36 3.91 10.28 3.44
CA HIS A 36 4.48 10.05 4.77
C HIS A 36 5.72 9.15 4.76
N PHE A 37 6.77 9.57 5.48
CA PHE A 37 7.97 8.77 5.69
C PHE A 37 7.95 8.09 7.06
N GLY A 38 8.43 6.85 7.09
CA GLY A 38 8.55 6.06 8.31
C GLY A 38 7.30 5.24 8.64
N PRO A 39 7.26 4.63 9.82
CA PRO A 39 6.18 3.74 10.20
C PRO A 39 4.86 4.49 10.39
N ILE A 40 3.75 3.76 10.25
CA ILE A 40 2.44 4.22 10.66
C ILE A 40 2.31 4.01 12.17
N THR A 41 2.28 5.10 12.92
CA THR A 41 2.19 5.11 14.39
C THR A 41 0.75 5.00 14.88
N ALA A 42 0.57 4.70 16.18
CA ALA A 42 -0.75 4.59 16.82
C ALA A 42 -1.64 5.83 16.63
N GLU A 43 -1.06 7.03 16.68
CA GLU A 43 -1.77 8.29 16.46
C GLU A 43 -2.40 8.40 15.06
N ASN A 44 -1.88 7.61 14.10
CA ASN A 44 -2.34 7.57 12.72
C ASN A 44 -3.24 6.38 12.39
N ASP A 45 -3.51 5.51 13.38
CA ASP A 45 -4.49 4.43 13.32
C ASP A 45 -5.66 4.76 14.26
N PRO A 46 -6.61 5.61 13.85
CA PRO A 46 -7.65 6.14 14.73
C PRO A 46 -8.63 5.08 15.23
N VAL A 47 -8.66 3.90 14.61
CA VAL A 47 -9.59 2.82 14.98
C VAL A 47 -8.94 1.84 15.94
N ARG A 48 -7.71 1.37 15.64
CA ARG A 48 -7.05 0.38 16.49
C ARG A 48 -6.14 1.00 17.55
N ASN A 49 -5.69 2.25 17.35
CA ASN A 49 -4.72 2.95 18.19
C ASN A 49 -3.44 2.12 18.46
N GLN A 50 -2.98 1.41 17.43
CA GLN A 50 -1.81 0.52 17.49
C GLN A 50 -0.71 0.98 16.53
N GLY A 51 -1.10 1.49 15.36
CA GLY A 51 -0.19 1.64 14.23
C GLY A 51 0.00 0.30 13.52
N LEU A 52 0.86 0.30 12.50
CA LEU A 52 1.20 -0.94 11.81
C LEU A 52 2.44 -1.59 12.44
N LEU A 53 2.31 -2.87 12.76
CA LEU A 53 3.41 -3.67 13.29
C LEU A 53 4.14 -4.43 12.17
N VAL A 54 5.44 -4.62 12.35
CA VAL A 54 6.23 -5.51 11.49
C VAL A 54 5.67 -6.93 11.59
N GLY A 55 5.43 -7.56 10.44
CA GLY A 55 4.82 -8.89 10.36
C GLY A 55 3.31 -8.88 10.12
N GLU A 56 2.65 -7.72 10.07
CA GLU A 56 1.27 -7.63 9.60
C GLU A 56 1.15 -8.07 8.13
N SER A 57 0.05 -8.76 7.82
CA SER A 57 -0.23 -9.30 6.49
C SER A 57 -1.60 -8.87 5.99
N TRP A 58 -1.67 -8.55 4.70
CA TRP A 58 -2.90 -8.18 4.01
C TRP A 58 -3.13 -9.09 2.82
N ARG A 59 -4.38 -9.20 2.37
CA ARG A 59 -4.72 -10.11 1.26
C ARG A 59 -4.09 -9.67 -0.06
N ASP A 60 -4.02 -8.36 -0.31
CA ASP A 60 -3.46 -7.81 -1.53
C ASP A 60 -3.04 -6.33 -1.41
N ARG A 61 -2.60 -5.76 -2.54
CA ARG A 61 -2.12 -4.40 -2.69
C ARG A 61 -3.18 -3.32 -2.41
N LEU A 62 -4.47 -3.62 -2.57
CA LEU A 62 -5.53 -2.65 -2.25
C LEU A 62 -5.70 -2.55 -0.74
N GLU A 63 -5.61 -3.66 -0.01
CA GLU A 63 -5.60 -3.64 1.45
C GLU A 63 -4.32 -3.00 2.01
N CYS A 64 -3.14 -3.28 1.43
CA CYS A 64 -1.90 -2.57 1.80
C CYS A 64 -2.05 -1.05 1.65
N ARG A 65 -2.73 -0.61 0.58
CA ARG A 65 -3.04 0.80 0.35
C ARG A 65 -3.96 1.35 1.43
N GLN A 66 -5.02 0.62 1.80
CA GLN A 66 -5.98 1.08 2.82
C GLN A 66 -5.32 1.30 4.18
N TRP A 67 -4.32 0.49 4.50
CA TRP A 67 -3.52 0.63 5.73
C TRP A 67 -2.33 1.57 5.60
N GLY A 68 -2.08 2.16 4.42
CA GLY A 68 -0.98 3.10 4.20
C GLY A 68 0.42 2.47 4.25
N ALA A 69 0.53 1.14 4.33
CA ALA A 69 1.80 0.44 4.21
C ALA A 69 2.46 0.68 2.84
N HIS A 70 1.62 0.76 1.79
CA HIS A 70 2.07 1.12 0.44
C HIS A 70 0.91 1.66 -0.39
N PHE A 71 0.90 2.97 -0.69
CA PHE A 71 -0.26 3.65 -1.27
C PHE A 71 -0.53 3.38 -2.75
N VAL A 72 0.46 2.90 -3.51
CA VAL A 72 0.33 2.64 -4.96
C VAL A 72 -0.21 1.22 -5.16
N PRO A 73 -1.34 1.00 -5.87
CA PRO A 73 -1.91 -0.34 -6.02
C PRO A 73 -1.12 -1.31 -6.91
N VAL A 74 -0.28 -0.79 -7.81
CA VAL A 74 0.41 -1.59 -8.85
C VAL A 74 1.93 -1.41 -8.78
N GLY A 75 2.41 -0.17 -8.97
CA GLY A 75 3.84 0.14 -9.04
C GLY A 75 4.60 -0.33 -7.80
N GLY A 76 5.83 -0.83 -7.98
CA GLY A 76 6.63 -1.35 -6.87
C GLY A 76 7.19 -0.27 -5.96
N ILE A 77 7.33 0.97 -6.45
CA ILE A 77 7.82 2.13 -5.68
C ILE A 77 6.66 3.11 -5.48
N ALA A 78 6.47 3.57 -4.24
CA ALA A 78 5.65 4.74 -3.93
C ALA A 78 6.59 5.91 -3.59
N GLY A 79 6.53 6.98 -4.39
CA GLY A 79 7.44 8.11 -4.25
C GLY A 79 7.15 9.26 -5.21
N GLN A 80 7.80 10.39 -4.97
CA GLN A 80 7.86 11.54 -5.87
C GLN A 80 9.33 11.92 -6.09
N SER A 81 9.68 12.30 -7.31
CA SER A 81 11.08 12.60 -7.67
C SER A 81 11.70 13.76 -6.89
N ASP A 82 10.87 14.69 -6.41
CA ASP A 82 11.27 15.88 -5.65
C ASP A 82 11.22 15.69 -4.13
N ARG A 83 10.75 14.53 -3.63
CA ARG A 83 10.55 14.27 -2.20
C ARG A 83 11.17 12.97 -1.70
N GLY A 84 11.27 11.96 -2.56
CA GLY A 84 11.83 10.63 -2.27
C GLY A 84 10.79 9.51 -2.32
N ALA A 85 11.24 8.27 -2.08
CA ALA A 85 10.40 7.07 -2.04
C ALA A 85 10.03 6.70 -0.60
N GLN A 86 8.73 6.63 -0.30
CA GLN A 86 8.22 6.31 1.04
C GLN A 86 8.15 4.81 1.31
N SER A 87 7.93 4.00 0.29
CA SER A 87 7.87 2.53 0.41
C SER A 87 8.17 1.84 -0.92
N VAL A 88 8.66 0.60 -0.82
CA VAL A 88 8.90 -0.30 -1.95
C VAL A 88 8.30 -1.69 -1.68
N VAL A 89 7.99 -2.44 -2.73
CA VAL A 89 7.44 -3.79 -2.66
C VAL A 89 8.33 -4.77 -3.42
N LEU A 90 8.95 -5.71 -2.70
CA LEU A 90 9.61 -6.88 -3.27
C LEU A 90 8.56 -7.91 -3.66
N SER A 91 8.48 -8.23 -4.96
CA SER A 91 7.44 -9.14 -5.50
C SER A 91 7.95 -10.11 -6.57
N GLY A 92 9.27 -10.24 -6.72
CA GLY A 92 9.90 -11.15 -7.69
C GLY A 92 9.65 -10.77 -9.15
N GLY A 93 9.36 -9.50 -9.42
CA GLY A 93 9.04 -9.00 -10.76
C GLY A 93 10.26 -8.75 -11.66
N TYR A 94 11.47 -8.79 -11.10
CA TYR A 94 12.72 -8.54 -11.81
C TYR A 94 13.72 -9.64 -11.49
N VAL A 95 14.36 -10.15 -12.53
CA VAL A 95 15.36 -11.22 -12.43
C VAL A 95 16.60 -10.76 -11.67
N ASP A 96 16.87 -9.45 -11.68
CA ASP A 96 18.04 -8.84 -11.07
C ASP A 96 17.81 -8.42 -9.60
N ASP A 97 16.61 -8.65 -9.06
CA ASP A 97 16.36 -8.43 -7.63
C ASP A 97 17.00 -9.56 -6.82
N GLU A 98 17.73 -9.19 -5.76
CA GLU A 98 18.30 -10.15 -4.80
C GLU A 98 17.73 -9.88 -3.40
N ASP A 99 17.21 -10.92 -2.75
CA ASP A 99 16.69 -10.85 -1.37
C ASP A 99 17.54 -11.71 -0.43
N HIS A 100 18.19 -11.05 0.54
CA HIS A 100 19.03 -11.68 1.55
C HIS A 100 18.46 -11.47 2.97
N GLY A 101 17.19 -11.06 3.10
CA GLY A 101 16.55 -10.78 4.39
C GLY A 101 16.91 -9.41 4.94
N GLU A 102 18.07 -9.26 5.57
CA GLU A 102 18.50 -7.99 6.19
C GLU A 102 18.80 -6.89 5.17
N TRP A 103 19.12 -7.27 3.94
CA TRP A 103 19.35 -6.36 2.83
C TRP A 103 18.88 -6.99 1.52
N PHE A 104 18.66 -6.14 0.52
CA PHE A 104 18.24 -6.55 -0.80
C PHE A 104 18.77 -5.59 -1.87
N LEU A 105 18.90 -6.07 -3.10
CA LEU A 105 19.09 -5.26 -4.30
C LEU A 105 17.74 -5.14 -5.01
N TYR A 106 17.37 -3.92 -5.40
CA TYR A 106 16.05 -3.63 -5.95
C TYR A 106 16.15 -2.87 -7.27
N THR A 107 15.41 -3.35 -8.26
CA THR A 107 15.32 -2.73 -9.59
C THR A 107 14.19 -1.71 -9.65
N GLY A 108 14.53 -0.44 -9.82
CA GLY A 108 13.56 0.64 -10.00
C GLY A 108 12.96 0.72 -11.42
N ARG A 109 11.70 1.14 -11.51
CA ARG A 109 11.04 1.56 -12.76
C ARG A 109 10.28 2.87 -12.56
#